data_AF-A0A955QMU0-F1
#
_entry.id   AF-A0A955QMU0-F1
#
_cell.length_a   1.000
_cell.length_b   1.000
_cell.length_c   1.000
_cell.angle_alpha   90.00
_cell.angle_beta   90.00
_cell.angle_gamma   90.00
#
_symmetry.space_group_name_H-M   'P 1'
#
loop_
_entity.id
_entity.type
_entity.pdbx_description
1 polymer ?
#
loop_
_entity_poly.entity_id
_entity_poly.type
_entity_poly.pdbx_seq_one_letter_code
_entity_poly.pdbx_strand_id
1 'polypeptide(L)'
;MIPSHLAKILWVQALEESDPQGAFLPLSTRHHATQQARAEHPIPATNFAQSSLAFLETRTHTIWGFLCQAYPGLQVAWPSRTCPLSAWIVGVPALLAGLLVNGLGTSQRVNLLNFPLLLLLLWNLGVYLGSAILCVRSSSGARAWLELPAHWTSKLARGLSPSASPSRNP
;
A
#
# COMPACT_ATOMS: atom_id res chain seq x y z
N MET A 1 13.59 -8.88 -0.02
CA MET A 1 12.99 -7.62 -0.52
C MET A 1 13.85 -7.10 -1.65
N ILE A 2 13.36 -7.02 -2.88
CA ILE A 2 14.15 -6.45 -4.00
C ILE A 2 14.24 -4.93 -3.78
N PRO A 3 15.43 -4.31 -3.80
CA PRO A 3 15.60 -2.87 -3.75
C PRO A 3 14.81 -2.13 -4.85
N SER A 4 14.34 -0.92 -4.58
CA SER A 4 13.50 -0.15 -5.52
C SER A 4 14.19 0.14 -6.85
N HIS A 5 15.51 0.33 -6.86
CA HIS A 5 16.31 0.51 -8.08
C HIS A 5 16.35 -0.77 -8.93
N LEU A 6 16.49 -1.95 -8.33
CA LEU A 6 16.47 -3.24 -9.04
C LEU A 6 15.11 -3.51 -9.68
N ALA A 7 14.01 -3.14 -9.02
CA ALA A 7 12.68 -3.26 -9.61
C ALA A 7 12.52 -2.40 -10.88
N LYS A 8 13.09 -1.18 -10.89
CA LYS A 8 13.10 -0.32 -12.08
C LYS A 8 13.93 -0.92 -13.20
N ILE A 9 15.11 -1.46 -12.89
CA ILE A 9 15.99 -2.12 -13.89
C ILE A 9 15.24 -3.28 -14.56
N LEU A 10 14.64 -4.17 -13.76
CA LEU A 10 13.90 -5.32 -14.28
C LEU A 10 12.69 -4.91 -15.12
N TRP A 11 12.01 -3.84 -14.74
CA TRP A 11 10.86 -3.34 -15.50
C TRP A 11 11.27 -2.73 -16.84
N VAL A 12 12.35 -1.93 -16.86
CA VAL A 12 12.92 -1.41 -18.11
C VAL A 12 13.37 -2.56 -19.00
N GLN A 13 14.00 -3.60 -18.45
CA GLN A 13 14.36 -4.80 -19.20
C GLN A 13 13.13 -5.49 -19.81
N ALA A 14 12.08 -5.72 -19.01
CA ALA A 14 10.83 -6.32 -19.50
C ALA A 14 10.14 -5.46 -20.57
N LEU A 15 10.22 -4.13 -20.45
CA LEU A 15 9.72 -3.21 -21.48
C LEU A 15 10.50 -3.35 -22.78
N GLU A 16 11.83 -3.39 -22.72
CA GLU A 16 12.67 -3.56 -23.91
C GLU A 16 12.44 -4.91 -24.60
N GLU A 17 12.21 -5.96 -23.81
CA GLU A 17 11.93 -7.32 -24.31
C GLU A 17 10.53 -7.45 -24.92
N SER A 18 9.54 -6.75 -24.36
CA SER A 18 8.17 -6.70 -24.93
C SER A 18 8.03 -5.78 -26.14
N ASP A 19 8.93 -4.79 -26.29
CA ASP A 19 8.96 -3.86 -27.42
C ASP A 19 10.28 -3.98 -28.21
N PRO A 20 10.50 -5.06 -28.97
CA PRO A 20 11.74 -5.21 -29.75
C PRO A 20 11.85 -4.21 -30.90
N GLN A 21 10.72 -3.72 -31.43
CA GLN A 21 10.68 -2.82 -32.58
C GLN A 21 10.84 -1.33 -32.20
N GLY A 22 10.72 -1.00 -30.91
CA GLY A 22 10.87 0.38 -30.42
C GLY A 22 9.65 1.25 -30.68
N ALA A 23 8.46 0.66 -30.66
CA ALA A 23 7.19 1.37 -30.85
C ALA A 23 6.89 2.33 -29.69
N PHE A 24 7.21 1.94 -28.45
CA PHE A 24 6.98 2.74 -27.24
C PHE A 24 8.27 3.35 -26.70
N LEU A 25 9.38 2.63 -26.82
CA LEU A 25 10.71 3.11 -26.44
C LEU A 25 11.62 3.12 -27.67
N PRO A 26 11.82 4.28 -28.33
CA PRO A 26 12.60 4.38 -29.56
C PRO A 26 14.02 3.82 -29.42
N LEU A 27 14.49 3.15 -30.47
CA LEU A 27 15.84 2.57 -30.51
C LEU A 27 16.95 3.62 -30.33
N SER A 28 16.73 4.84 -30.85
CA SER A 28 17.63 5.98 -30.66
C SER A 28 17.81 6.34 -29.19
N THR A 29 16.72 6.36 -28.42
CA THR A 29 16.74 6.59 -26.97
C THR A 29 17.49 5.48 -26.24
N ARG A 30 17.30 4.21 -26.63
CA ARG A 30 18.04 3.07 -26.04
C ARG A 30 19.53 3.21 -26.29
N HIS A 31 19.91 3.51 -27.54
CA HIS A 31 21.31 3.73 -27.91
C HIS A 31 21.93 4.89 -27.15
N HIS A 32 21.23 6.01 -27.04
CA HIS A 32 21.68 7.17 -26.28
C HIS A 32 21.90 6.82 -24.79
N ALA A 33 20.92 6.14 -24.15
CA ALA A 33 21.03 5.72 -22.76
C ALA A 33 22.21 4.75 -22.53
N THR A 34 22.45 3.83 -23.46
CA THR A 34 23.62 2.94 -23.41
C THR A 34 24.94 3.69 -23.58
N GLN A 35 25.02 4.65 -24.51
CA GLN A 35 26.23 5.45 -24.71
C GLN A 35 26.55 6.31 -23.50
N GLN A 36 25.53 6.96 -22.93
CA GLN A 36 25.67 7.77 -21.73
C GLN A 36 26.16 6.93 -20.54
N ALA A 37 25.53 5.79 -20.29
CA ALA A 37 25.94 4.91 -19.18
C ALA A 37 27.36 4.35 -19.38
N ARG A 38 27.78 4.09 -20.62
CA ARG A 38 29.17 3.67 -20.92
C ARG A 38 30.19 4.79 -20.69
N ALA A 39 29.83 6.03 -20.96
CA ALA A 39 30.69 7.19 -20.73
C ALA A 39 30.91 7.43 -19.23
N GLU A 40 29.85 7.26 -18.42
CA GLU A 40 29.90 7.49 -16.97
C GLU A 40 30.52 6.30 -16.20
N HIS A 41 30.29 5.06 -16.67
CA HIS A 41 30.79 3.85 -16.03
C HIS A 41 31.53 2.94 -17.02
N PRO A 42 32.82 3.20 -17.29
CA PRO A 42 33.67 2.27 -18.01
C PRO A 42 33.78 0.98 -17.21
N ILE A 43 33.43 -0.17 -17.80
CA ILE A 43 33.43 -1.46 -17.10
C ILE A 43 34.88 -1.93 -16.90
N PRO A 44 35.43 -1.90 -15.67
CA PRO A 44 36.79 -2.39 -15.41
C PRO A 44 36.77 -3.91 -15.19
N ALA A 45 37.84 -4.59 -15.59
CA ALA A 45 37.96 -6.04 -15.44
C ALA A 45 37.88 -6.53 -13.98
N THR A 46 38.23 -5.67 -13.01
CA THR A 46 38.46 -6.08 -11.62
C THR A 46 37.24 -6.00 -10.71
N ASN A 47 36.09 -5.46 -11.14
CA ASN A 47 34.86 -5.38 -10.33
C ASN A 47 33.61 -5.40 -11.23
N PHE A 48 33.51 -6.43 -12.08
CA PHE A 48 32.48 -6.52 -13.11
C PHE A 48 31.05 -6.44 -12.58
N ALA A 49 30.72 -7.12 -11.47
CA ALA A 49 29.36 -7.16 -10.95
C ALA A 49 28.85 -5.78 -10.47
N GLN A 50 29.67 -5.06 -9.70
CA GLN A 50 29.28 -3.75 -9.15
C GLN A 50 29.29 -2.66 -10.23
N SER A 51 30.28 -2.68 -11.13
CA SER A 51 30.32 -1.77 -12.29
C SER A 51 29.17 -2.02 -13.27
N SER A 52 28.75 -3.28 -13.45
CA SER A 52 27.58 -3.64 -14.27
C SER A 52 26.28 -3.13 -13.64
N LEU A 53 26.13 -3.21 -12.32
CA LEU A 53 24.95 -2.66 -11.65
C LEU A 53 24.88 -1.14 -11.76
N ALA A 54 26.00 -0.43 -11.54
CA ALA A 54 26.07 1.01 -11.71
C ALA A 54 25.75 1.43 -13.16
N PHE A 55 26.31 0.71 -14.14
CA PHE A 55 26.00 0.89 -15.56
C PHE A 55 24.50 0.72 -15.85
N LEU A 56 23.90 -0.37 -15.35
CA LEU A 56 22.46 -0.64 -15.54
C LEU A 56 21.58 0.39 -14.85
N GLU A 57 21.97 0.86 -13.68
CA GLU A 57 21.25 1.89 -12.93
C GLU A 57 21.21 3.22 -13.70
N THR A 58 22.37 3.69 -14.17
CA THR A 58 22.47 4.92 -14.97
C THR A 58 21.66 4.83 -16.26
N ARG A 59 21.79 3.71 -16.99
CA ARG A 59 21.00 3.47 -18.21
C ARG A 59 19.50 3.48 -17.92
N THR A 60 19.09 2.80 -16.85
CA THR A 60 17.69 2.74 -16.42
C THR A 60 17.18 4.12 -16.03
N HIS A 61 18.00 4.95 -15.37
CA HIS A 61 17.63 6.31 -15.00
C HIS A 61 17.34 7.18 -16.22
N THR A 62 18.20 7.14 -17.25
CA THR A 62 17.99 7.89 -18.50
C THR A 62 16.71 7.45 -19.21
N ILE A 63 16.49 6.14 -19.33
CA ILE A 63 15.27 5.59 -19.97
C ILE A 63 14.02 5.95 -19.15
N TRP A 64 14.10 5.86 -17.83
CA TRP A 64 13.01 6.20 -16.93
C TRP A 64 12.63 7.67 -17.03
N GLY A 65 13.61 8.58 -17.15
CA GLY A 65 13.39 10.00 -17.37
C GLY A 65 12.62 10.27 -18.67
N PHE A 66 13.02 9.61 -19.77
CA PHE A 66 12.30 9.70 -21.04
C PHE A 66 10.86 9.18 -20.92
N LEU A 67 10.66 8.01 -20.31
CA LEU A 67 9.33 7.41 -20.15
C LEU A 67 8.40 8.27 -19.30
N CYS A 68 8.94 8.88 -18.24
CA CYS A 68 8.22 9.82 -17.39
C CYS A 68 7.76 11.06 -18.16
N GLN A 69 8.60 11.56 -19.08
CA GLN A 69 8.29 12.72 -19.91
C GLN A 69 7.29 12.38 -21.02
N ALA A 70 7.42 11.21 -21.65
CA ALA A 70 6.51 10.74 -22.69
C ALA A 70 5.14 10.31 -22.14
N TYR A 71 5.12 9.72 -20.94
CA TYR A 71 3.93 9.17 -20.29
C TYR A 71 3.82 9.68 -18.85
N PRO A 72 3.31 10.90 -18.62
CA PRO A 72 3.24 11.49 -17.27
C PRO A 72 2.38 10.66 -16.29
N GLY A 73 1.39 9.92 -16.80
CA GLY A 73 0.59 8.99 -16.01
C GLY A 73 1.39 7.82 -15.40
N LEU A 74 2.54 7.47 -15.99
CA LEU A 74 3.41 6.40 -15.48
C LEU A 74 4.01 6.76 -14.12
N GLN A 75 4.30 8.05 -13.85
CA GLN A 75 4.82 8.48 -12.55
C GLN A 75 3.80 8.27 -11.43
N VAL A 76 2.52 8.50 -11.72
CA VAL A 76 1.42 8.30 -10.77
C VAL A 76 1.09 6.82 -10.62
N ALA A 77 1.18 6.07 -11.72
CA ALA A 77 0.89 4.64 -11.75
C ALA A 77 2.03 3.76 -11.22
N TRP A 78 3.26 4.27 -11.08
CA TRP A 78 4.39 3.56 -10.49
C TRP A 78 4.23 3.56 -8.96
N PRO A 79 3.63 2.52 -8.36
CA PRO A 79 3.28 2.55 -6.97
C PRO A 79 4.57 2.31 -6.17
N SER A 80 4.81 3.12 -5.14
CA SER A 80 5.42 2.56 -3.94
C SER A 80 4.59 1.34 -3.56
N ARG A 81 5.23 0.23 -3.15
CA ARG A 81 4.64 -1.11 -2.94
C ARG A 81 3.51 -1.20 -1.89
N THR A 82 2.74 -0.15 -1.67
CA THR A 82 1.47 -0.23 -0.96
C THR A 82 0.44 -0.72 -1.97
N CYS A 83 0.37 -2.03 -2.16
CA CYS A 83 -0.90 -2.63 -2.54
C CYS A 83 -1.90 -2.09 -1.52
N PRO A 84 -2.85 -1.21 -1.90
CA PRO A 84 -3.66 -0.52 -0.91
C PRO A 84 -4.38 -1.63 -0.13
N LEU A 85 -4.37 -1.55 1.19
CA LEU A 85 -4.93 -2.60 2.05
C LEU A 85 -6.39 -2.92 1.65
N SER A 86 -7.08 -1.97 1.01
CA SER A 86 -8.39 -2.16 0.37
C SER A 86 -8.42 -3.27 -0.69
N ALA A 87 -7.39 -3.41 -1.52
CA ALA A 87 -7.29 -4.48 -2.51
C ALA A 87 -7.18 -5.86 -1.84
N TRP A 88 -6.48 -5.95 -0.69
CA TRP A 88 -6.44 -7.16 0.12
C TRP A 88 -7.77 -7.43 0.84
N ILE A 89 -8.40 -6.38 1.38
CA ILE A 89 -9.71 -6.47 2.06
C ILE A 89 -10.82 -6.91 1.11
N VAL A 90 -10.74 -6.58 -0.19
CA VAL A 90 -11.75 -7.02 -1.18
C VAL A 90 -11.35 -8.32 -1.86
N GLY A 91 -10.07 -8.48 -2.20
CA GLY A 91 -9.57 -9.64 -2.93
C GLY A 91 -9.61 -10.94 -2.11
N VAL A 92 -9.25 -10.89 -0.82
CA VAL A 92 -9.21 -12.09 0.03
C VAL A 92 -10.61 -12.67 0.29
N PRO A 93 -11.64 -11.88 0.69
CA PRO A 93 -12.98 -12.42 0.84
C PRO A 93 -13.60 -12.83 -0.50
N ALA A 94 -13.35 -12.11 -1.60
CA ALA A 94 -13.86 -12.51 -2.91
C ALA A 94 -13.28 -13.86 -3.36
N LEU A 95 -11.99 -14.09 -3.11
CA LEU A 95 -11.34 -15.36 -3.40
C LEU A 95 -11.84 -16.48 -2.49
N LEU A 96 -11.96 -16.24 -1.18
CA LEU A 96 -12.55 -17.19 -0.22
C LEU A 96 -14.01 -17.54 -0.57
N ALA A 97 -14.81 -16.54 -0.94
CA ALA A 97 -16.19 -16.74 -1.38
C ALA A 97 -16.26 -17.58 -2.65
N GLY A 98 -15.43 -17.28 -3.65
CA GLY A 98 -15.33 -18.10 -4.87
C GLY A 98 -14.93 -19.55 -4.56
N LEU A 99 -13.99 -19.76 -3.63
CA LEU A 99 -13.50 -21.09 -3.25
C LEU A 99 -14.55 -21.89 -2.46
N LEU A 100 -15.28 -21.24 -1.54
CA LEU A 100 -16.39 -21.83 -0.79
C LEU A 100 -17.56 -22.21 -1.72
N VAL A 101 -17.89 -21.35 -2.69
CA VAL A 101 -18.93 -21.65 -3.69
C VAL A 101 -18.51 -22.81 -4.58
N ASN A 102 -17.23 -22.87 -4.97
CA ASN A 102 -16.69 -23.97 -5.78
C ASN A 102 -16.62 -25.31 -5.02
N GLY A 103 -16.35 -25.26 -3.70
CA GLY A 103 -16.29 -26.45 -2.83
C GLY A 103 -17.64 -27.07 -2.47
N LEU A 104 -18.76 -26.40 -2.76
CA LEU A 104 -20.12 -26.93 -2.62
C LEU A 104 -20.56 -27.77 -3.83
N GLY A 105 -19.63 -28.05 -4.75
CA GLY A 105 -19.81 -28.92 -5.89
C GLY A 105 -20.15 -30.35 -5.49
N THR A 106 -21.40 -30.72 -5.79
CA THR A 106 -21.93 -32.07 -6.01
C THR A 106 -21.68 -33.12 -4.92
N SER A 107 -22.81 -33.52 -4.33
CA SER A 107 -23.00 -34.75 -3.55
C SER A 107 -22.69 -34.69 -2.05
N GLN A 108 -23.81 -34.68 -1.30
CA GLN A 108 -24.09 -35.49 -0.12
C GLN A 108 -24.46 -34.66 1.12
N ARG A 109 -25.75 -34.26 1.17
CA ARG A 109 -26.47 -33.80 2.38
C ARG A 109 -25.69 -32.79 3.23
N VAL A 110 -25.22 -31.70 2.63
CA VAL A 110 -24.69 -30.58 3.39
C VAL A 110 -25.86 -29.93 4.13
N ASN A 111 -25.83 -30.00 5.45
CA ASN A 111 -26.84 -29.46 6.35
C ASN A 111 -27.03 -27.96 6.06
N LEU A 112 -28.11 -27.60 5.35
CA LEU A 112 -28.41 -26.23 4.92
C LEU A 112 -28.53 -25.24 6.10
N LEU A 113 -28.71 -25.75 7.33
CA LEU A 113 -28.65 -24.95 8.56
C LEU A 113 -27.24 -24.44 8.91
N ASN A 114 -26.17 -25.11 8.45
CA ASN A 114 -24.80 -24.67 8.71
C ASN A 114 -24.38 -23.49 7.83
N PHE A 115 -25.03 -23.27 6.70
CA PHE A 115 -24.68 -22.19 5.77
C PHE A 115 -24.86 -20.79 6.38
N PRO A 116 -26.02 -20.43 6.97
CA PRO A 116 -26.18 -19.14 7.64
C PRO A 116 -25.26 -19.01 8.86
N LEU A 117 -25.01 -20.10 9.59
CA LEU A 117 -24.07 -20.11 10.72
C LEU A 117 -22.62 -19.86 10.26
N LEU A 118 -22.18 -20.46 9.16
CA LEU A 118 -20.86 -20.24 8.57
C LEU A 118 -20.69 -18.82 8.05
N LEU A 119 -21.72 -18.28 7.39
CA LEU A 119 -21.70 -16.90 6.92
C LEU A 119 -21.62 -15.91 8.08
N LEU A 120 -22.40 -16.16 9.14
CA LEU A 120 -22.42 -15.34 10.34
C LEU A 120 -21.10 -15.46 11.12
N LEU A 121 -20.49 -16.64 11.18
CA LEU A 121 -19.17 -16.85 11.78
C LEU A 121 -18.08 -16.13 10.99
N LEU A 122 -18.10 -16.23 9.65
CA LEU A 122 -17.16 -15.55 8.77
C LEU A 122 -17.31 -14.02 8.85
N TRP A 123 -18.54 -13.53 8.91
CA TRP A 123 -18.84 -12.12 9.12
C TRP A 123 -18.31 -11.61 10.46
N ASN A 124 -18.57 -12.35 11.55
CA ASN A 124 -18.04 -12.01 12.87
C ASN A 124 -16.51 -11.97 12.85
N LEU A 125 -15.88 -12.98 12.27
CA LEU A 125 -14.42 -13.03 12.15
C LEU A 125 -13.89 -11.83 11.34
N GLY A 126 -14.57 -11.46 10.25
CA GLY A 126 -14.26 -10.27 9.45
C GLY A 126 -14.37 -8.97 10.25
N VAL A 127 -15.43 -8.80 11.05
CA VAL A 127 -15.63 -7.61 11.90
C VAL A 127 -14.54 -7.52 12.99
N TYR A 128 -14.18 -8.63 13.63
CA TYR A 128 -13.13 -8.66 14.65
C TYR A 128 -11.73 -8.40 14.05
N LEU A 129 -11.39 -9.00 12.91
CA LEU A 129 -10.13 -8.72 12.25
C LEU A 129 -10.06 -7.28 11.75
N GLY A 130 -11.15 -6.78 11.14
CA GLY A 130 -11.23 -5.40 10.68
C GLY A 130 -11.02 -4.40 11.82
N SER A 131 -11.75 -4.57 12.93
CA SER A 131 -11.61 -3.72 14.12
C SER A 131 -10.22 -3.81 14.76
N ALA A 132 -9.63 -5.01 14.86
CA ALA A 132 -8.26 -5.17 15.36
C ALA A 132 -7.23 -4.45 14.48
N ILE A 133 -7.34 -4.56 13.16
CA ILE A 133 -6.45 -3.90 12.20
C ILE A 133 -6.60 -2.37 12.26
N LEU A 134 -7.84 -1.88 12.35
CA LEU A 134 -8.16 -0.46 12.53
C LEU A 134 -7.60 0.08 13.85
N CYS A 135 -7.71 -0.69 14.93
CA CYS A 135 -7.20 -0.33 16.25
C CYS A 135 -5.67 -0.26 16.26
N VAL A 136 -4.98 -1.25 15.69
CA VAL A 136 -3.52 -1.26 15.56
C VAL A 136 -3.02 -0.10 14.70
N ARG A 137 -3.74 0.25 13.61
CA ARG A 137 -3.41 1.42 12.77
C ARG A 137 -3.72 2.76 13.43
N SER A 138 -4.76 2.84 14.25
CA SER A 138 -5.12 4.06 14.98
C SER A 138 -4.20 4.33 16.16
N SER A 139 -3.20 3.49 16.44
CA SER A 139 -2.22 3.69 17.51
C SER A 139 -1.41 5.00 17.37
N SER A 140 -1.34 5.61 16.18
CA SER A 140 -0.78 6.97 16.01
C SER A 140 -1.74 8.11 16.37
N GLY A 141 -3.05 7.83 16.52
CA GLY A 141 -4.08 8.77 16.96
C GLY A 141 -4.73 8.44 18.31
N ALA A 142 -4.45 7.25 18.87
CA ALA A 142 -5.00 6.78 20.15
C ALA A 142 -4.51 7.59 21.36
N ARG A 143 -3.44 8.38 21.22
CA ARG A 143 -3.01 9.35 22.24
C ARG A 143 -3.89 10.61 22.26
N ALA A 144 -4.47 11.02 21.13
CA ALA A 144 -5.32 12.22 21.07
C ALA A 144 -6.71 11.99 21.70
N TRP A 145 -7.21 10.76 21.70
CA TRP A 145 -8.51 10.43 22.27
C TRP A 145 -8.50 10.21 23.79
N LEU A 146 -7.32 9.98 24.40
CA LEU A 146 -7.16 9.89 25.85
C LEU A 146 -7.00 11.26 26.55
N GLU A 147 -6.80 12.36 25.81
CA GLU A 147 -6.72 13.72 26.39
C GLU A 147 -8.05 14.49 26.37
N LEU A 148 -9.08 13.96 25.72
CA LEU A 148 -10.42 14.55 25.71
C LEU A 148 -11.12 14.64 27.09
N PRO A 149 -10.89 13.78 28.11
CA PRO A 149 -11.60 13.92 29.38
C PRO A 149 -11.03 14.99 30.31
N ALA A 150 -9.83 15.53 30.07
CA ALA A 150 -9.15 16.41 31.05
C ALA A 150 -9.68 17.86 31.07
N HIS A 151 -10.27 18.35 29.98
CA HIS A 151 -10.70 19.76 29.89
C HIS A 151 -12.13 20.00 30.42
N TRP A 152 -13.00 18.98 30.41
CA TRP A 152 -14.39 19.08 30.92
C TRP A 152 -14.48 19.15 32.45
N THR A 153 -13.55 18.52 33.17
CA THR A 153 -13.59 18.47 34.64
C THR A 153 -13.28 19.82 35.29
N SER A 154 -12.48 20.67 34.65
CA SER A 154 -12.11 22.00 35.19
C SER A 154 -13.24 23.05 35.12
N LYS A 155 -14.30 22.80 34.34
CA LYS A 155 -15.48 23.67 34.28
C LYS A 155 -16.51 23.36 35.38
N LEU A 156 -16.61 22.11 35.83
CA LEU A 156 -17.55 21.72 36.89
C LEU A 156 -17.10 22.19 38.29
N ALA A 157 -15.79 22.26 38.54
CA ALA A 157 -15.26 22.70 39.84
C ALA A 157 -15.49 24.20 40.14
N ARG A 158 -15.74 25.04 39.11
CA ARG A 158 -16.00 26.48 39.29
C ARG A 158 -17.47 26.84 39.46
N GLY A 159 -18.40 25.94 39.18
CA GLY A 159 -19.84 26.18 39.26
C GLY A 159 -20.49 25.86 40.61
N LEU A 160 -19.74 25.23 41.54
CA LEU A 160 -20.27 24.71 42.81
C LEU A 160 -19.85 25.54 44.03
N SER A 161 -19.52 26.82 43.86
CA SER A 161 -19.34 27.72 45.01
C SER A 161 -20.71 28.29 45.43
N PRO A 162 -21.34 27.82 46.51
CA PRO A 162 -22.67 28.30 46.91
C PRO A 162 -22.50 29.66 47.59
N SER A 163 -23.07 30.70 46.98
CA SER A 163 -23.23 32.01 47.60
C SER A 163 -24.22 31.90 48.75
N ALA A 164 -23.71 31.83 49.98
CA ALA A 164 -24.48 32.05 51.18
C ALA A 164 -24.82 33.54 51.31
N SER A 165 -26.11 33.89 51.32
CA SER A 165 -26.62 35.16 51.89
C SER A 165 -28.18 35.10 51.99
N PRO A 166 -28.85 36.00 52.74
CA PRO A 166 -29.48 35.65 54.00
C PRO A 166 -31.00 35.93 54.07
N SER A 167 -31.57 35.54 55.21
CA SER A 167 -32.92 35.79 55.75
C SER A 167 -33.67 37.06 55.31
N ARG A 168 -34.99 36.91 55.09
CA ARG A 168 -36.01 37.85 55.60
C ARG A 168 -37.38 37.17 55.72
N ASN A 169 -37.83 37.01 56.95
CA ASN A 169 -39.21 36.72 57.33
C ASN A 169 -39.96 38.05 57.58
N PRO A 170 -41.32 38.04 57.61
CA PRO A 170 -42.18 39.14 57.17
C PRO A 170 -42.17 40.39 58.06
#